data_AF-S4PGJ0-F1
#
_entry.id   AF-S4PGJ0-F1
#
_cell.length_a   1.000
_cell.length_b   1.000
_cell.length_c   1.000
_cell.angle_alpha   90.00
_cell.angle_beta   90.00
_cell.angle_gamma   90.00
#
_symmetry.space_group_name_H-M   'P 1'
#
loop_
_entity.id
_entity.type
_entity.pdbx_description
1 polymer ?
#
loop_
_entity_poly.entity_id
_entity_poly.type
_entity_poly.pdbx_seq_one_letter_code
_entity_poly.pdbx_strand_id
1 'polypeptide(L)'
;MAHIQLTDELVREYLLYRGFTNTVKAFDNDLKSDKDKGFRVDKIVDQILHYINVSDLNGLKEYWSHLDSLVFAKLEIHVQPAVRKIEYSLYKLYLITAAQSAGGVRNEKVADFLSKMLPELQGQSEWRDWFMLPYVQKPDENPSFSLYFTRAWQDSVLVSLHNLLATVFQCMPQPTLTSYESDAALVKRLQDEITTLKGKPTTEKTSPISHQSRLAQYSERLSGPLPLVDDFYAIPSEQFEGGVREARGLRGLLRQMGGSPVMGRKSGRSQSQN
;
A
#
# COMPACT_ATOMS: atom_id res chain seq x y z
N MET A 1 -13.88 -2.18 7.04
CA MET A 1 -14.33 -0.98 6.28
C MET A 1 -15.79 -0.66 6.59
N ALA A 2 -16.08 -0.12 7.78
CA ALA A 2 -17.44 0.28 8.18
C ALA A 2 -18.05 1.35 7.24
N HIS A 3 -17.17 2.12 6.59
CA HIS A 3 -17.55 3.23 5.70
C HIS A 3 -18.31 2.77 4.44
N ILE A 4 -18.04 1.57 3.93
CA ILE A 4 -18.70 1.07 2.72
C ILE A 4 -20.15 0.72 3.03
N GLN A 5 -20.43 0.05 4.15
CA GLN A 5 -21.80 -0.28 4.55
C GLN A 5 -22.66 0.96 4.77
N LEU A 6 -22.10 1.99 5.43
CA LEU A 6 -22.77 3.27 5.61
C LEU A 6 -23.10 3.90 4.25
N THR A 7 -22.18 3.82 3.30
CA THR A 7 -22.40 4.37 1.95
C THR A 7 -23.51 3.63 1.23
N ASP A 8 -23.57 2.30 1.33
CA ASP A 8 -24.67 1.49 0.77
C ASP A 8 -26.03 1.87 1.39
N GLU A 9 -26.07 2.16 2.69
CA GLU A 9 -27.27 2.63 3.38
C GLU A 9 -27.72 4.01 2.90
N LEU A 10 -26.79 4.96 2.74
CA LEU A 10 -27.08 6.30 2.21
C LEU A 10 -27.62 6.23 0.78
N VAL A 11 -27.02 5.40 -0.07
CA VAL A 11 -27.51 5.18 -1.45
C VAL A 11 -28.91 4.59 -1.42
N ARG A 12 -29.16 3.57 -0.59
CA ARG A 12 -30.48 2.96 -0.44
C ARG A 12 -31.54 3.96 0.02
N GLU A 13 -31.24 4.74 1.06
CA GLU A 13 -32.14 5.77 1.59
C GLU A 13 -32.50 6.80 0.52
N TYR A 14 -31.50 7.29 -0.22
CA TYR A 14 -31.71 8.24 -1.32
C TYR A 14 -32.63 7.68 -2.41
N LEU A 15 -32.40 6.43 -2.84
CA LEU A 15 -33.23 5.77 -3.84
C LEU A 15 -34.68 5.59 -3.36
N LEU A 16 -34.87 5.26 -2.08
CA LEU A 16 -36.20 5.16 -1.46
C LEU A 16 -36.90 6.52 -1.42
N TYR A 17 -36.21 7.59 -0.99
CA TYR A 17 -36.76 8.94 -0.96
C TYR A 17 -37.27 9.40 -2.33
N ARG A 18 -36.57 9.04 -3.41
CA ARG A 18 -36.97 9.36 -4.79
C ARG A 18 -38.10 8.48 -5.32
N GLY A 19 -38.51 7.43 -4.60
CA GLY A 19 -39.52 6.48 -5.03
C GLY A 19 -39.02 5.42 -6.02
N PHE A 20 -37.70 5.22 -6.15
CA PHE A 20 -37.09 4.28 -7.10
C PHE A 20 -37.09 2.84 -6.58
N THR A 21 -38.28 2.33 -6.23
CA THR A 21 -38.45 1.03 -5.55
C THR A 21 -37.93 -0.16 -6.34
N ASN A 22 -38.04 -0.16 -7.67
CA ASN A 22 -37.48 -1.21 -8.52
C ASN A 22 -35.94 -1.21 -8.50
N THR A 23 -35.33 -0.03 -8.50
CA THR A 23 -33.87 0.13 -8.41
C THR A 23 -33.34 -0.32 -7.05
N VAL A 24 -34.06 -0.03 -5.96
CA VAL A 24 -33.69 -0.51 -4.62
C VAL A 24 -33.67 -2.04 -4.57
N LYS A 25 -34.69 -2.69 -5.13
CA LYS A 25 -34.72 -4.17 -5.21
C LYS A 25 -33.56 -4.73 -6.00
N ALA A 26 -33.21 -4.12 -7.14
CA ALA A 26 -32.06 -4.52 -7.94
C ALA A 26 -30.77 -4.34 -7.14
N PHE A 27 -30.57 -3.19 -6.52
CA PHE A 27 -29.40 -2.88 -5.70
C PHE A 27 -29.24 -3.86 -4.52
N ASP A 28 -30.31 -4.17 -3.79
CA ASP A 28 -30.27 -5.15 -2.70
C ASP A 28 -29.97 -6.57 -3.19
N ASN A 29 -30.41 -6.94 -4.40
CA ASN A 29 -30.07 -8.22 -4.99
C ASN A 29 -28.59 -8.28 -5.38
N ASP A 30 -28.07 -7.22 -5.99
CA ASP A 30 -26.66 -7.12 -6.35
C ASP A 30 -25.77 -7.24 -5.10
N LEU A 31 -26.10 -6.52 -4.03
CA LEU A 31 -25.40 -6.60 -2.73
C LEU A 31 -25.43 -8.01 -2.11
N LYS A 32 -26.53 -8.76 -2.27
CA LYS A 32 -26.62 -10.16 -1.78
C LYS A 32 -25.71 -11.09 -2.59
N SER A 33 -25.62 -10.88 -3.89
CA SER A 33 -24.80 -11.67 -4.81
C SER A 33 -23.35 -11.22 -4.90
N ASP A 34 -22.97 -10.18 -4.16
CA ASP A 34 -21.65 -9.58 -4.21
C ASP A 34 -20.55 -10.60 -3.83
N LYS A 35 -19.65 -10.84 -4.79
CA LYS A 35 -18.48 -11.69 -4.63
C LYS A 35 -17.39 -11.01 -3.79
N ASP A 36 -17.37 -9.69 -3.79
CA ASP A 36 -16.36 -8.87 -3.10
C ASP A 36 -16.69 -8.70 -1.61
N LYS A 37 -17.90 -9.13 -1.20
CA LYS A 37 -18.39 -9.10 0.18
C LYS A 37 -18.31 -7.71 0.82
N GLY A 38 -18.48 -6.66 0.03
CA GLY A 38 -18.31 -5.27 0.42
C GLY A 38 -16.90 -4.97 0.95
N PHE A 39 -15.88 -5.68 0.45
CA PHE A 39 -14.49 -5.61 0.89
C PHE A 39 -14.30 -5.85 2.40
N ARG A 40 -15.20 -6.63 3.00
CA ARG A 40 -15.08 -7.06 4.39
C ARG A 40 -14.13 -8.23 4.48
N VAL A 41 -12.93 -7.97 5.01
CA VAL A 41 -11.86 -8.96 5.16
C VAL A 41 -12.37 -10.23 5.85
N ASP A 42 -13.06 -10.11 6.98
CA ASP A 42 -13.61 -11.26 7.71
C ASP A 42 -14.52 -12.14 6.84
N LYS A 43 -15.38 -11.53 6.01
CA LYS A 43 -16.29 -12.26 5.13
C LYS A 43 -15.60 -12.94 3.97
N ILE A 44 -14.53 -12.36 3.47
CA ILE A 44 -13.69 -12.96 2.42
C ILE A 44 -12.91 -14.15 3.00
N VAL A 45 -12.34 -13.99 4.20
CA VAL A 45 -11.65 -15.08 4.92
C VAL A 45 -12.62 -16.22 5.25
N ASP A 46 -13.82 -15.91 5.76
CA ASP A 46 -14.88 -16.89 6.02
C ASP A 46 -15.25 -17.68 4.75
N GLN A 47 -15.35 -16.99 3.60
CA GLN A 47 -15.67 -17.63 2.32
C GLN A 47 -14.55 -18.57 1.83
N ILE A 48 -13.29 -18.14 1.96
CA ILE A 48 -12.12 -18.98 1.65
C ILE A 48 -12.09 -20.22 2.54
N LEU A 49 -12.31 -20.03 3.85
CA LEU A 49 -12.40 -21.13 4.82
C LEU A 49 -13.57 -22.07 4.51
N HIS A 50 -14.70 -21.55 4.07
CA HIS A 50 -15.84 -22.37 3.67
C HIS A 50 -15.43 -23.35 2.55
N TYR A 51 -14.84 -22.85 1.45
CA TYR A 51 -14.37 -23.70 0.35
C TYR A 51 -13.34 -24.74 0.81
N ILE A 52 -12.42 -24.36 1.70
CA ILE A 52 -11.45 -25.29 2.31
C ILE A 52 -12.16 -26.40 3.11
N ASN A 53 -13.10 -26.03 3.97
CA ASN A 53 -13.78 -26.96 4.87
C ASN A 53 -14.69 -27.95 4.12
N VAL A 54 -15.37 -27.50 3.07
CA VAL A 54 -16.19 -28.39 2.22
C VAL A 54 -15.36 -29.14 1.18
N SER A 55 -14.06 -28.86 1.09
CA SER A 55 -13.15 -29.45 0.09
C SER A 55 -13.59 -29.16 -1.35
N ASP A 56 -13.95 -27.89 -1.61
CA ASP A 56 -14.24 -27.37 -2.95
C ASP A 56 -13.02 -26.61 -3.49
N LEU A 57 -12.14 -27.34 -4.17
CA LEU A 57 -10.94 -26.77 -4.78
C LEU A 57 -11.26 -25.77 -5.90
N ASN A 58 -12.27 -26.04 -6.72
CA ASN A 58 -12.60 -25.19 -7.85
C ASN A 58 -13.14 -23.85 -7.36
N GLY A 59 -14.08 -23.86 -6.41
CA GLY A 59 -14.59 -22.66 -5.78
C GLY A 59 -13.48 -21.83 -5.13
N LEU A 60 -12.53 -22.48 -4.43
CA LEU A 60 -11.37 -21.80 -3.85
C LEU A 60 -10.51 -21.11 -4.92
N LYS A 61 -10.15 -21.82 -6.00
CA LYS A 61 -9.30 -21.29 -7.07
C LYS A 61 -9.96 -20.15 -7.83
N GLU A 62 -11.22 -20.32 -8.20
CA GLU A 62 -11.99 -19.29 -8.89
C GLU A 62 -12.11 -18.04 -8.03
N TYR A 63 -12.36 -18.21 -6.73
CA TYR A 63 -12.47 -17.09 -5.80
C TYR A 63 -11.13 -16.38 -5.59
N TRP A 64 -10.04 -17.13 -5.45
CA TRP A 64 -8.70 -16.54 -5.35
C TRP A 64 -8.29 -15.81 -6.64
N SER A 65 -8.55 -16.40 -7.82
CA SER A 65 -8.30 -15.77 -9.12
C SER A 65 -9.12 -14.50 -9.31
N HIS A 66 -10.36 -14.47 -8.83
CA HIS A 66 -11.18 -13.26 -8.79
C HIS A 66 -10.52 -12.16 -7.97
N LEU A 67 -10.10 -12.45 -6.73
CA LEU A 67 -9.35 -11.50 -5.88
C LEU A 67 -8.02 -11.07 -6.53
N ASP A 68 -7.32 -11.98 -7.20
CA ASP A 68 -6.09 -11.66 -7.91
C ASP A 68 -6.34 -10.63 -9.02
N SER A 69 -7.31 -10.90 -9.91
CA SER A 69 -7.66 -9.99 -11.00
C SER A 69 -8.20 -8.63 -10.51
N LEU A 70 -8.95 -8.64 -9.41
CA LEU A 70 -9.58 -7.46 -8.85
C LEU A 70 -8.55 -6.55 -8.18
N VAL A 71 -7.62 -7.13 -7.42
CA VAL A 71 -6.77 -6.40 -6.49
C VAL A 71 -5.30 -6.78 -6.59
N PHE A 72 -4.95 -8.07 -6.48
CA PHE A 72 -3.54 -8.44 -6.28
C PHE A 72 -2.67 -8.23 -7.52
N ALA A 73 -3.20 -8.46 -8.71
CA ALA A 73 -2.52 -8.20 -9.98
C ALA A 73 -2.14 -6.72 -10.17
N LYS A 74 -2.77 -5.81 -9.42
CA LYS A 74 -2.51 -4.36 -9.45
C LYS A 74 -1.49 -3.93 -8.41
N LEU A 75 -1.07 -4.83 -7.50
CA LEU A 75 -0.06 -4.52 -6.50
C LEU A 75 1.32 -4.45 -7.12
N GLU A 76 2.19 -3.65 -6.48
CA GLU A 76 3.59 -3.54 -6.88
C GLU A 76 4.28 -4.92 -6.92
N ILE A 77 5.20 -5.07 -7.88
CA ILE A 77 5.87 -6.35 -8.17
C ILE A 77 6.56 -6.97 -6.95
N HIS A 78 7.03 -6.14 -6.02
CA HIS A 78 7.72 -6.59 -4.82
C HIS A 78 6.78 -7.27 -3.80
N VAL A 79 5.47 -7.05 -3.89
CA VAL A 79 4.43 -7.66 -3.02
C VAL A 79 3.97 -9.02 -3.55
N GLN A 80 4.10 -9.26 -4.86
CA GLN A 80 3.65 -10.49 -5.53
C GLN A 80 4.16 -11.80 -4.87
N PRO A 81 5.42 -11.89 -4.40
CA PRO A 81 5.89 -13.08 -3.69
C PRO A 81 5.12 -13.36 -2.40
N ALA A 82 4.69 -12.32 -1.67
CA ALA A 82 3.91 -12.48 -0.45
C ALA A 82 2.49 -13.00 -0.75
N VAL A 83 1.85 -12.47 -1.80
CA VAL A 83 0.55 -12.95 -2.28
C VAL A 83 0.62 -14.44 -2.65
N ARG A 84 1.63 -14.83 -3.45
CA ARG A 84 1.85 -16.23 -3.84
C ARG A 84 2.12 -17.13 -2.65
N LYS A 85 2.88 -16.66 -1.65
CA LYS A 85 3.15 -17.41 -0.43
C LYS A 85 1.86 -17.66 0.37
N ILE A 86 0.95 -16.70 0.42
CA ILE A 86 -0.37 -16.88 1.04
C ILE A 86 -1.22 -17.87 0.24
N GLU A 87 -1.28 -17.74 -1.09
CA GLU A 87 -1.99 -18.68 -1.96
C GLU A 87 -1.53 -20.13 -1.73
N TYR A 88 -0.22 -20.38 -1.75
CA TYR A 88 0.31 -21.72 -1.50
C TYR A 88 0.06 -22.19 -0.08
N SER A 89 0.05 -21.29 0.90
CA SER A 89 -0.31 -21.63 2.28
C SER A 89 -1.79 -22.02 2.40
N LEU A 90 -2.68 -21.39 1.62
CA LEU A 90 -4.10 -21.76 1.54
C LEU A 90 -4.31 -23.13 0.90
N TYR A 91 -3.58 -23.46 -0.15
CA TYR A 91 -3.58 -24.79 -0.74
C TYR A 91 -3.04 -25.86 0.21
N LYS A 92 -1.98 -25.56 0.97
CA LYS A 92 -1.49 -26.46 2.03
C LYS A 92 -2.53 -26.61 3.13
N LEU A 93 -3.19 -25.53 3.54
CA LEU A 93 -4.26 -25.56 4.54
C LEU A 93 -5.43 -26.41 4.06
N TYR A 94 -5.83 -26.26 2.79
CA TYR A 94 -6.83 -27.11 2.14
C TYR A 94 -6.48 -28.59 2.27
N LEU A 95 -5.25 -28.97 1.89
CA LEU A 95 -4.79 -30.36 1.95
C LEU A 95 -4.83 -30.92 3.37
N ILE A 96 -4.34 -30.17 4.35
CA ILE A 96 -4.34 -30.60 5.76
C ILE A 96 -5.77 -30.75 6.28
N THR A 97 -6.66 -29.78 6.01
CA THR A 97 -8.06 -29.85 6.41
C THR A 97 -8.79 -31.03 5.75
N ALA A 98 -8.54 -31.28 4.47
CA ALA A 98 -9.07 -32.45 3.77
C ALA A 98 -8.54 -33.77 4.36
N ALA A 99 -7.24 -33.83 4.70
CA ALA A 99 -6.62 -34.99 5.35
C ALA A 99 -7.24 -35.26 6.74
N GLN A 100 -7.42 -34.22 7.55
CA GLN A 100 -7.97 -34.32 8.91
C GLN A 100 -9.47 -34.70 8.91
N SER A 101 -10.26 -34.14 7.98
CA SER A 101 -11.71 -34.36 7.93
C SER A 101 -12.12 -35.73 7.37
N ALA A 102 -11.30 -36.35 6.50
CA ALA A 102 -11.64 -37.60 5.82
C ALA A 102 -10.75 -38.79 6.23
N GLY A 103 -10.19 -38.76 7.44
CA GLY A 103 -9.56 -39.94 8.06
C GLY A 103 -8.11 -40.22 7.63
N GLY A 104 -7.39 -39.22 7.11
CA GLY A 104 -5.95 -39.29 6.82
C GLY A 104 -5.58 -38.83 5.40
N VAL A 105 -4.29 -38.78 5.09
CA VAL A 105 -3.74 -38.24 3.83
C VAL A 105 -3.96 -39.11 2.58
N ARG A 106 -4.51 -40.32 2.73
CA ARG A 106 -4.80 -41.24 1.62
C ARG A 106 -6.26 -41.19 1.16
N ASN A 107 -6.99 -40.13 1.50
CA ASN A 107 -8.39 -39.99 1.13
C ASN A 107 -8.56 -39.42 -0.29
N GLU A 108 -9.74 -39.61 -0.86
CA GLU A 108 -10.08 -39.21 -2.22
C GLU A 108 -9.96 -37.70 -2.45
N LYS A 109 -10.27 -36.86 -1.45
CA LYS A 109 -10.17 -35.39 -1.57
C LYS A 109 -8.73 -34.91 -1.73
N VAL A 110 -7.81 -35.55 -1.00
CA VAL A 110 -6.37 -35.28 -1.13
C VAL A 110 -5.84 -35.76 -2.48
N ALA A 111 -6.26 -36.95 -2.92
CA ALA A 111 -5.88 -37.48 -4.22
C ALA A 111 -6.40 -36.60 -5.38
N ASP A 112 -7.66 -36.17 -5.31
CA ASP A 112 -8.28 -35.26 -6.29
C ASP A 112 -7.57 -33.91 -6.35
N PHE A 113 -7.25 -33.32 -5.19
CA PHE A 113 -6.45 -32.09 -5.12
C PHE A 113 -5.11 -32.26 -5.85
N LEU A 114 -4.34 -33.29 -5.48
CA LEU A 114 -3.00 -33.49 -6.01
C LEU A 114 -3.05 -33.74 -7.52
N SER A 115 -4.02 -34.50 -8.00
CA SER A 115 -4.22 -34.74 -9.43
C SER A 115 -4.54 -33.45 -10.20
N LYS A 116 -5.44 -32.61 -9.68
CA LYS A 116 -5.85 -31.36 -10.33
C LYS A 116 -4.76 -30.28 -10.29
N MET A 117 -4.01 -30.22 -9.20
CA MET A 117 -2.99 -29.18 -9.00
C MET A 117 -1.59 -29.56 -9.51
N LEU A 118 -1.36 -30.84 -9.87
CA LEU A 118 -0.08 -31.31 -10.39
C LEU A 118 0.47 -30.44 -11.53
N PRO A 119 -0.31 -30.08 -12.59
CA PRO A 119 0.22 -29.31 -13.71
C PRO A 119 0.74 -27.93 -13.31
N GLU A 120 0.11 -27.31 -12.29
CA GLU A 120 0.40 -25.95 -11.82
C GLU A 120 1.55 -25.93 -10.80
N LEU A 121 1.69 -26.99 -10.01
CA LEU A 121 2.59 -27.02 -8.84
C LEU A 121 3.88 -27.83 -9.06
N GLN A 122 3.95 -28.73 -10.06
CA GLN A 122 5.11 -29.61 -10.28
C GLN A 122 6.45 -28.90 -10.48
N GLY A 123 6.44 -27.67 -11.01
CA GLY A 123 7.65 -26.86 -11.21
C GLY A 123 8.08 -26.04 -9.99
N GLN A 124 7.29 -26.04 -8.92
CA GLN A 124 7.50 -25.18 -7.76
C GLN A 124 8.26 -25.94 -6.67
N SER A 125 9.45 -25.45 -6.29
CA SER A 125 10.32 -26.10 -5.32
C SER A 125 9.66 -26.33 -3.96
N GLU A 126 8.78 -25.42 -3.54
CA GLU A 126 8.03 -25.47 -2.28
C GLU A 126 6.96 -26.56 -2.21
N TRP A 127 6.63 -27.18 -3.36
CA TRP A 127 5.62 -28.22 -3.51
C TRP A 127 6.19 -29.61 -3.73
N ARG A 128 7.50 -29.72 -4.00
CA ARG A 128 8.16 -31.00 -4.28
C ARG A 128 7.84 -32.08 -3.25
N ASP A 129 8.01 -31.75 -1.98
CA ASP A 129 7.80 -32.73 -0.90
C ASP A 129 6.31 -33.02 -0.68
N TRP A 130 5.42 -32.08 -0.98
CA TRP A 130 3.98 -32.21 -0.80
C TRP A 130 3.36 -33.28 -1.70
N PHE A 131 3.94 -33.56 -2.87
CA PHE A 131 3.51 -34.69 -3.70
C PHE A 131 3.85 -36.06 -3.09
N MET A 132 4.73 -36.11 -2.10
CA MET A 132 5.02 -37.34 -1.33
C MET A 132 4.04 -37.54 -0.17
N LEU A 133 3.24 -36.53 0.19
CA LEU A 133 2.36 -36.54 1.37
C LEU A 133 1.47 -37.80 1.47
N PRO A 134 0.81 -38.29 0.39
CA PRO A 134 -0.05 -39.49 0.48
C PRO A 134 0.70 -40.78 0.85
N TYR A 135 2.02 -40.81 0.64
CA TYR A 135 2.86 -41.97 0.91
C TYR A 135 3.48 -41.93 2.32
N VAL A 136 3.29 -40.85 3.06
CA VAL A 136 3.77 -40.70 4.45
C VAL A 136 2.76 -41.34 5.39
N GLN A 137 3.17 -42.35 6.16
CA GLN A 137 2.26 -43.07 7.06
C GLN A 137 1.70 -42.21 8.20
N LYS A 138 2.57 -41.37 8.80
CA LYS A 138 2.23 -40.45 9.89
C LYS A 138 2.76 -39.05 9.58
N PRO A 139 2.02 -38.26 8.80
CA PRO A 139 2.48 -36.95 8.33
C PRO A 139 2.54 -35.92 9.47
N ASP A 140 1.77 -36.09 10.53
CA ASP A 140 1.80 -35.29 11.75
C ASP A 140 3.06 -35.52 12.61
N GLU A 141 3.69 -36.70 12.52
CA GLU A 141 4.98 -37.00 13.18
C GLU A 141 6.19 -36.73 12.25
N ASN A 142 5.96 -36.52 10.96
CA ASN A 142 7.04 -36.31 10.00
C ASN A 142 7.64 -34.89 10.13
N PRO A 143 8.97 -34.72 10.28
CA PRO A 143 9.60 -33.41 10.44
C PRO A 143 9.28 -32.39 9.34
N SER A 144 9.03 -32.85 8.11
CA SER A 144 8.70 -31.99 6.97
C SER A 144 7.25 -31.48 6.99
N PHE A 145 6.35 -32.18 7.70
CA PHE A 145 4.91 -31.92 7.64
C PHE A 145 4.26 -31.59 8.99
N SER A 146 4.85 -32.02 10.11
CA SER A 146 4.28 -31.92 11.47
C SER A 146 3.82 -30.51 11.83
N LEU A 147 4.60 -29.48 11.46
CA LEU A 147 4.25 -28.08 11.67
C LEU A 147 2.88 -27.70 11.06
N TYR A 148 2.57 -28.21 9.87
CA TYR A 148 1.36 -27.87 9.13
C TYR A 148 0.10 -28.48 9.75
N PHE A 149 0.24 -29.54 10.54
CA PHE A 149 -0.87 -30.13 11.29
C PHE A 149 -1.17 -29.36 12.59
N THR A 150 -0.33 -28.41 12.99
CA THR A 150 -0.55 -27.62 14.21
C THR A 150 -1.59 -26.53 14.01
N ARG A 151 -2.40 -26.29 15.06
CA ARG A 151 -3.36 -25.18 15.05
C ARG A 151 -2.68 -23.81 14.95
N ALA A 152 -1.52 -23.66 15.59
CA ALA A 152 -0.73 -22.44 15.56
C ALA A 152 -0.33 -22.04 14.12
N TRP A 153 0.08 -23.00 13.28
CA TRP A 153 0.37 -22.72 11.88
C TRP A 153 -0.89 -22.30 11.11
N GLN A 154 -2.01 -23.02 11.30
CA GLN A 154 -3.28 -22.68 10.65
C GLN A 154 -3.73 -21.25 11.00
N ASP A 155 -3.71 -20.90 12.28
CA ASP A 155 -4.08 -19.55 12.74
C ASP A 155 -3.12 -18.49 12.19
N SER A 156 -1.81 -18.78 12.14
CA SER A 156 -0.81 -17.87 11.55
C SER A 156 -1.07 -17.60 10.06
N VAL A 157 -1.51 -18.59 9.29
CA VAL A 157 -1.87 -18.41 7.87
C VAL A 157 -3.07 -17.47 7.76
N LEU A 158 -4.10 -17.69 8.59
CA LEU A 158 -5.32 -16.88 8.58
C LEU A 158 -5.08 -15.44 9.01
N VAL A 159 -4.27 -15.21 10.04
CA VAL A 159 -3.85 -13.87 10.46
C VAL A 159 -3.07 -13.17 9.33
N SER A 160 -2.18 -13.89 8.66
CA SER A 160 -1.40 -13.32 7.56
C SER A 160 -2.28 -12.98 6.35
N LEU A 161 -3.24 -13.84 6.01
CA LEU A 161 -4.25 -13.56 4.98
C LEU A 161 -5.09 -12.34 5.33
N HIS A 162 -5.60 -12.28 6.56
CA HIS A 162 -6.39 -11.16 7.04
C HIS A 162 -5.60 -9.85 6.94
N ASN A 163 -4.35 -9.83 7.40
CA ASN A 163 -3.49 -8.66 7.35
C ASN A 163 -3.18 -8.24 5.91
N LEU A 164 -2.88 -9.19 5.02
CA LEU A 164 -2.68 -8.91 3.59
C LEU A 164 -3.91 -8.21 3.00
N LEU A 165 -5.09 -8.79 3.17
CA LEU A 165 -6.35 -8.24 2.65
C LEU A 165 -6.65 -6.86 3.26
N ALA A 166 -6.48 -6.70 4.57
CA ALA A 166 -6.71 -5.44 5.25
C ALA A 166 -5.81 -4.33 4.73
N THR A 167 -4.50 -4.60 4.59
CA THR A 167 -3.53 -3.64 4.06
C THR A 167 -3.84 -3.31 2.60
N VAL A 168 -4.09 -4.32 1.76
CA VAL A 168 -4.40 -4.12 0.34
C VAL A 168 -5.65 -3.25 0.18
N PHE A 169 -6.73 -3.57 0.90
CA PHE A 169 -7.98 -2.81 0.79
C PHE A 169 -7.86 -1.40 1.34
N GLN A 170 -7.09 -1.20 2.42
CA GLN A 170 -6.84 0.15 2.94
C GLN A 170 -6.16 1.06 1.92
N CYS A 171 -5.31 0.50 1.05
CA CYS A 171 -4.61 1.24 0.01
C CYS A 171 -5.41 1.38 -1.29
N MET A 172 -6.59 0.76 -1.42
CA MET A 172 -7.40 0.91 -2.62
C MET A 172 -8.00 2.32 -2.71
N PRO A 173 -8.10 2.87 -3.93
CA PRO A 173 -8.83 4.11 -4.15
C PRO A 173 -10.30 3.91 -3.75
N GLN A 174 -10.82 4.81 -2.92
CA GLN A 174 -12.22 4.76 -2.49
C GLN A 174 -13.11 5.64 -3.37
N PRO A 175 -14.40 5.29 -3.55
CA PRO A 175 -15.35 6.14 -4.26
C PRO A 175 -15.49 7.51 -3.59
N THR A 176 -15.64 8.59 -4.37
CA THR A 176 -15.80 9.96 -3.82
C THR A 176 -16.94 10.07 -2.81
N LEU A 177 -18.00 9.28 -2.96
CA LEU A 177 -19.11 9.30 -2.01
C LEU A 177 -18.69 8.88 -0.60
N THR A 178 -17.65 8.03 -0.47
CA THR A 178 -17.11 7.62 0.82
C THR A 178 -16.24 8.69 1.48
N SER A 179 -15.87 9.78 0.79
CA SER A 179 -15.10 10.87 1.39
C SER A 179 -15.95 12.11 1.73
N TYR A 180 -17.22 12.14 1.32
CA TYR A 180 -18.06 13.34 1.41
C TYR A 180 -18.12 13.95 2.82
N GLU A 181 -18.37 13.15 3.85
CA GLU A 181 -18.49 13.64 5.22
C GLU A 181 -17.16 14.16 5.77
N SER A 182 -16.06 13.44 5.52
CA SER A 182 -14.72 13.88 5.90
C SER A 182 -14.30 15.15 5.16
N ASP A 183 -14.64 15.25 3.88
CA ASP A 183 -14.32 16.40 3.03
C ASP A 183 -15.12 17.63 3.49
N ALA A 184 -16.41 17.46 3.80
CA ALA A 184 -17.25 18.52 4.34
C ALA A 184 -16.75 19.01 5.71
N ALA A 185 -16.34 18.08 6.59
CA ALA A 185 -15.75 18.41 7.89
C ALA A 185 -14.41 19.15 7.74
N LEU A 186 -13.57 18.74 6.80
CA LEU A 186 -12.31 19.41 6.49
C LEU A 186 -12.55 20.83 5.97
N VAL A 187 -13.47 20.99 5.01
CA VAL A 187 -13.84 22.31 4.47
C VAL A 187 -14.32 23.24 5.59
N LYS A 188 -15.17 22.75 6.49
CA LYS A 188 -15.64 23.53 7.64
C LYS A 188 -14.48 23.94 8.56
N ARG A 189 -13.58 23.01 8.91
CA ARG A 189 -12.40 23.33 9.74
C ARG A 189 -11.50 24.38 9.10
N LEU A 190 -11.26 24.26 7.79
CA LEU A 190 -10.47 25.23 7.04
C LEU A 190 -11.16 26.61 6.98
N GLN A 191 -12.49 26.65 6.85
CA GLN A 191 -13.26 27.89 6.92
C GLN A 191 -13.19 28.54 8.31
N ASP A 192 -13.28 27.75 9.38
CA ASP A 192 -13.14 28.21 10.77
C ASP A 192 -11.71 28.75 11.04
N GLU A 193 -10.68 28.11 10.48
CA GLU A 193 -9.30 28.60 10.57
C GLU A 193 -9.10 29.91 9.78
N ILE A 194 -9.62 30.01 8.56
CA ILE A 194 -9.58 31.23 7.75
C ILE A 194 -10.25 32.39 8.47
N THR A 195 -11.42 32.17 9.06
CA THR A 195 -12.15 33.21 9.81
C THR A 195 -11.39 33.63 11.07
N THR A 196 -10.77 32.69 11.77
CA THR A 196 -9.93 32.97 12.95
C THR A 196 -8.68 33.77 12.59
N LEU A 197 -8.01 33.43 11.49
CA LEU A 197 -6.82 34.14 11.00
C LEU A 197 -7.16 35.54 10.47
N LYS A 198 -8.28 35.70 9.75
CA LYS A 198 -8.77 37.01 9.30
C LYS A 198 -9.32 37.88 10.44
N GLY A 199 -9.78 37.25 11.52
CA GLY A 199 -10.28 37.92 12.73
C GLY A 199 -9.19 38.36 13.72
N LYS A 200 -7.93 37.93 13.54
CA LYS A 200 -6.79 38.52 14.25
C LYS A 200 -6.39 39.81 13.54
N PRO A 201 -6.63 41.01 14.11
CA PRO A 201 -5.98 42.20 13.58
C PRO A 201 -4.48 41.95 13.66
N THR A 202 -3.77 42.21 12.57
CA THR A 202 -2.33 42.46 12.60
C THR A 202 -2.12 43.64 13.52
N THR A 203 -1.95 43.39 14.83
CA THR A 203 -1.36 44.36 15.75
C THR A 203 0.14 44.42 15.46
N GLU A 204 0.51 44.82 14.25
CA GLU A 204 1.71 45.63 14.10
C GLU A 204 1.38 46.96 14.77
N LYS A 205 1.79 47.08 16.03
CA LYS A 205 1.87 48.38 16.70
C LYS A 205 2.93 49.20 15.98
N THR A 206 2.55 49.87 14.90
CA THR A 206 3.27 51.05 14.40
C THR A 206 3.01 52.20 15.37
N SER A 207 3.71 52.15 16.51
CA SER A 207 3.88 53.33 17.35
C SER A 207 4.58 54.43 16.54
N PRO A 208 4.17 55.70 16.61
CA PRO A 208 4.83 56.79 15.91
C PRO A 208 6.11 57.14 16.67
N ILE A 209 7.16 56.33 16.47
CA ILE A 209 8.51 56.70 16.88
C ILE A 209 9.00 57.70 15.83
N SER A 210 9.21 58.94 16.29
CA SER A 210 9.73 60.08 15.56
C SER A 210 10.73 59.69 14.46
N HIS A 211 10.45 60.12 13.23
CA HIS A 211 11.28 59.83 12.04
C HIS A 211 12.76 60.23 12.19
N GLN A 212 13.10 61.11 13.13
CA GLN A 212 14.48 61.46 13.45
C GLN A 212 15.27 60.33 14.13
N SER A 213 14.62 59.45 14.91
CA SER A 213 15.35 58.42 15.66
C SER A 213 15.70 57.19 14.81
N ARG A 214 14.95 56.92 13.74
CA ARG A 214 15.25 55.79 12.83
C ARG A 214 16.44 56.08 11.91
N LEU A 215 16.54 57.29 11.36
CA LEU A 215 17.65 57.64 10.45
C LEU A 215 19.03 57.57 11.14
N ALA A 216 19.11 57.94 12.42
CA ALA A 216 20.34 57.80 13.20
C ALA A 216 20.79 56.33 13.34
N GLN A 217 19.84 55.40 13.48
CA GLN A 217 20.12 53.96 13.58
C GLN A 217 20.50 53.31 12.23
N TYR A 218 20.04 53.86 11.11
CA TYR A 218 20.46 53.41 9.78
C TYR A 218 21.85 53.92 9.40
N SER A 219 22.24 55.12 9.85
CA SER A 219 23.58 55.67 9.61
C SER A 219 24.69 54.84 10.26
N GLU A 220 24.46 54.27 11.46
CA GLU A 220 25.46 53.41 12.11
C GLU A 220 25.58 52.02 11.49
N ARG A 221 24.51 51.50 10.86
CA ARG A 221 24.50 50.14 10.29
C ARG A 221 24.93 50.05 8.82
N LEU A 222 24.95 51.16 8.09
CA LEU A 222 25.40 51.22 6.69
C LEU A 222 26.92 51.37 6.54
N SER A 223 27.67 51.51 7.64
CA SER A 223 29.13 51.67 7.61
C SER A 223 29.91 50.34 7.65
N GLY A 224 29.24 49.19 7.50
CA GLY A 224 29.86 47.87 7.39
C GLY A 224 29.36 47.12 6.15
N PRO A 225 30.22 46.48 5.35
CA PRO A 225 29.79 45.88 4.10
C PRO A 225 29.07 44.55 4.39
N LEU A 226 27.78 44.47 4.08
CA LEU A 226 27.09 43.18 3.95
C LEU A 226 26.51 43.04 2.53
N PRO A 227 26.65 41.87 1.89
CA PRO A 227 26.33 41.69 0.47
C PRO A 227 24.82 41.67 0.23
N LEU A 228 24.38 42.30 -0.87
CA LEU A 228 23.03 42.16 -1.43
C LEU A 228 22.78 40.68 -1.76
N VAL A 229 21.78 40.07 -1.11
CA VAL A 229 21.24 38.76 -1.50
C VAL A 229 20.04 39.01 -2.42
N ASP A 230 20.05 38.39 -3.59
CA ASP A 230 19.08 38.57 -4.67
C ASP A 230 17.99 37.47 -4.60
N ASP A 231 16.81 37.81 -4.07
CA ASP A 231 15.70 36.87 -3.79
C ASP A 231 14.75 36.67 -5.00
N PHE A 232 15.29 36.67 -6.22
CA PHE A 232 14.51 36.53 -7.47
C PHE A 232 14.37 35.09 -7.99
N TYR A 233 14.54 34.07 -7.15
CA TYR A 233 14.30 32.67 -7.57
C TYR A 233 12.81 32.31 -7.69
N ALA A 234 11.90 33.24 -7.37
CA ALA A 234 10.45 33.02 -7.32
C ALA A 234 9.66 33.67 -8.48
N ILE A 235 10.23 33.79 -9.68
CA ILE A 235 9.45 34.16 -10.88
C ILE A 235 9.69 33.14 -11.99
N PRO A 236 8.66 32.38 -12.41
CA PRO A 236 8.69 31.62 -13.66
C PRO A 236 8.71 32.59 -14.85
N SER A 237 9.73 32.52 -15.71
CA SER A 237 9.69 33.19 -17.01
C SER A 237 8.72 32.42 -17.91
N GLU A 238 7.62 33.06 -18.30
CA GLU A 238 6.72 32.54 -19.33
C GLU A 238 7.49 32.31 -20.65
N GLN A 239 7.19 31.20 -21.31
CA GLN A 239 7.77 30.84 -22.61
C GLN A 239 7.36 31.86 -23.68
N PHE A 240 8.33 32.54 -24.27
CA PHE A 240 8.20 33.12 -25.60
C PHE A 240 9.08 32.32 -26.57
N GLU A 241 8.43 31.69 -27.55
CA GLU A 241 9.09 31.10 -28.71
C GLU A 241 9.75 32.18 -29.57
N GLY A 242 10.98 31.91 -30.03
CA GLY A 242 11.55 32.58 -31.21
C GLY A 242 12.97 33.14 -31.03
N GLY A 243 13.95 32.47 -31.64
CA GLY A 243 15.06 33.14 -32.33
C GLY A 243 16.32 33.50 -31.53
N VAL A 244 17.32 32.61 -31.61
CA VAL A 244 18.76 32.86 -31.81
C VAL A 244 19.35 34.22 -31.37
N ARG A 245 20.30 34.20 -30.40
CA ARG A 245 21.69 34.71 -30.57
C ARG A 245 22.58 34.47 -29.33
N GLU A 246 23.63 33.69 -29.55
CA GLU A 246 24.83 33.60 -28.70
C GLU A 246 25.55 34.95 -28.59
N ALA A 247 26.27 35.18 -27.47
CA ALA A 247 27.65 35.69 -27.54
C ALA A 247 28.46 35.38 -26.28
N ARG A 248 29.63 34.80 -26.55
CA ARG A 248 30.71 34.33 -25.68
C ARG A 248 31.35 35.41 -24.79
N GLY A 249 31.93 34.95 -23.67
CA GLY A 249 32.95 35.67 -22.90
C GLY A 249 33.94 34.74 -22.21
N LEU A 250 34.89 34.21 -22.99
CA LEU A 250 36.34 34.09 -22.72
C LEU A 250 36.74 33.74 -21.27
N ARG A 251 37.23 32.53 -21.03
CA ARG A 251 38.69 32.25 -21.06
C ARG A 251 39.53 33.46 -20.64
N GLY A 252 39.52 33.74 -19.35
CA GLY A 252 40.39 34.72 -18.71
C GLY A 252 41.15 34.10 -17.55
N LEU A 253 42.41 33.74 -17.83
CA LEU A 253 43.54 33.93 -16.91
C LEU A 253 43.57 32.96 -15.69
N LEU A 254 44.38 31.91 -15.78
CA LEU A 254 45.68 31.80 -15.06
C LEU A 254 45.46 31.65 -13.54
N ARG A 255 45.54 30.44 -12.99
CA ARG A 255 46.80 29.80 -12.54
C ARG A 255 47.61 30.75 -11.64
N GLN A 256 48.00 30.25 -10.45
CA GLN A 256 49.00 30.79 -9.50
C GLN A 256 48.36 31.57 -8.33
N MET A 257 48.30 31.07 -7.09
CA MET A 257 49.33 30.55 -6.17
C MET A 257 48.63 29.56 -5.20
N GLY A 258 49.05 28.33 -4.92
CA GLY A 258 50.32 27.87 -4.36
C GLY A 258 50.06 27.21 -2.98
N GLY A 259 50.47 25.95 -2.79
CA GLY A 259 50.70 25.36 -1.44
C GLY A 259 49.81 24.19 -0.98
N SER A 260 50.33 22.95 -1.10
CA SER A 260 50.05 21.81 -0.20
C SER A 260 50.76 22.04 1.17
N PRO A 261 50.58 21.25 2.28
CA PRO A 261 50.52 19.78 2.29
C PRO A 261 49.76 19.03 3.45
N VAL A 262 49.45 17.74 3.17
CA VAL A 262 49.71 16.51 3.98
C VAL A 262 49.15 16.30 5.40
N MET A 263 48.40 15.19 5.56
CA MET A 263 48.54 14.07 6.54
C MET A 263 47.37 13.08 6.31
N GLY A 264 47.48 11.75 6.21
CA GLY A 264 48.57 10.78 6.27
C GLY A 264 48.01 9.33 6.27
N ARG A 265 48.83 8.37 5.77
CA ARG A 265 48.88 6.90 5.99
C ARG A 265 47.71 5.99 5.53
N LYS A 266 47.94 5.04 4.60
CA LYS A 266 48.50 3.64 4.73
C LYS A 266 47.62 2.73 5.62
N SER A 267 47.33 1.45 5.37
CA SER A 267 47.82 0.38 4.46
C SER A 267 46.99 -0.90 4.71
N GLY A 268 46.94 -1.84 3.74
CA GLY A 268 46.63 -3.28 3.91
C GLY A 268 45.56 -3.78 2.93
N ARG A 269 45.84 -4.38 1.75
CA ARG A 269 46.49 -5.70 1.46
C ARG A 269 45.79 -6.82 2.24
N SER A 270 45.25 -7.90 1.69
CA SER A 270 45.62 -8.83 0.58
C SER A 270 44.43 -9.82 0.41
N GLN A 271 44.32 -10.80 -0.49
CA GLN A 271 44.92 -11.25 -1.75
C GLN A 271 43.97 -12.32 -2.30
N SER A 272 43.87 -12.41 -3.63
CA SER A 272 43.33 -13.57 -4.36
C SER A 272 44.34 -14.72 -4.31
N GLN A 273 43.85 -15.95 -4.10
CA GLN A 273 44.64 -17.18 -4.19
C GLN A 273 44.91 -17.55 -5.65
N ASN A 274 46.19 -17.84 -5.92
CA ASN A 274 46.69 -18.97 -6.68
C ASN A 274 47.92 -19.47 -5.93
#